data_AF-A0A135WLV1-F1
#
_entry.id   AF-A0A135WLV1-F1
#
_cell.length_a   1.000
_cell.length_b   1.000
_cell.length_c   1.000
_cell.angle_alpha   90.00
_cell.angle_beta   90.00
_cell.angle_gamma   90.00
#
_symmetry.space_group_name_H-M   'P 1'
#
loop_
_entity.id
_entity.type
_entity.pdbx_description
1 polymer ?
#
loop_
_entity_poly.entity_id
_entity_poly.type
_entity_poly.pdbx_seq_one_letter_code
_entity_poly.pdbx_strand_id
1 'polypeptide(L)' 'MPAKFPFLTTQEKKFCVYYKLNLSSKEISLLEGVTEGTVRVYKTRIKNKMGIDNDLFTFLNSC' A
#
# COMPACT_ATOMS: atom_id res chain seq x y z
N MET A 1 -15.15 -8.18 6.83
CA MET A 1 -14.42 -7.12 7.57
C MET A 1 -14.32 -5.87 6.70
N PRO A 2 -15.40 -5.08 6.56
CA PRO A 2 -15.44 -4.02 5.57
C PRO A 2 -14.86 -2.70 6.11
N ALA A 3 -13.93 -2.15 5.33
CA ALA A 3 -13.60 -0.73 5.25
C ALA A 3 -12.91 -0.05 6.45
N LYS A 4 -11.74 -0.53 6.89
CA LYS A 4 -10.80 0.32 7.64
C LYS A 4 -10.31 1.53 6.83
N PHE A 5 -10.37 1.45 5.50
CA PHE A 5 -9.90 2.52 4.58
C PHE A 5 -10.85 2.70 3.37
N PRO A 6 -12.04 3.31 3.55
CA PRO A 6 -12.99 3.52 2.45
C PRO A 6 -12.46 4.53 1.42
N PHE A 7 -11.60 5.45 1.83
CA PHE A 7 -11.00 6.49 1.00
C PHE A 7 -9.90 5.97 0.05
N LEU A 8 -9.33 4.78 0.31
CA LEU A 8 -8.38 4.18 -0.61
C LEU A 8 -9.08 3.64 -1.84
N THR A 9 -8.48 3.90 -3.00
CA THR A 9 -8.92 3.30 -4.26
C THR A 9 -8.69 1.79 -4.24
N THR A 10 -9.37 1.07 -5.13
CA THR A 10 -9.21 -0.38 -5.28
C THR A 10 -7.75 -0.77 -5.49
N GLN A 11 -7.01 0.05 -6.25
CA GLN A 11 -5.58 -0.16 -6.48
C GLN A 11 -4.77 0.04 -5.20
N GLU A 12 -4.95 1.16 -4.49
CA GLU A 12 -4.28 1.40 -3.20
C GLU A 12 -4.53 0.28 -2.18
N LYS A 13 -5.75 -0.26 -2.15
CA LYS A 13 -6.10 -1.42 -1.30
C LYS A 13 -5.32 -2.67 -1.68
N LYS A 14 -5.15 -2.97 -2.98
CA LYS A 14 -4.30 -4.09 -3.44
C LYS A 14 -2.87 -3.90 -2.98
N PHE A 15 -2.31 -2.69 -3.12
CA PHE A 15 -0.97 -2.36 -2.61
C PHE A 15 -0.86 -2.61 -1.11
N CYS A 16 -1.82 -2.18 -0.30
CA CYS A 16 -1.85 -2.50 1.14
C CYS A 16 -1.81 -4.00 1.41
N VAL A 17 -2.57 -4.81 0.65
CA VAL A 17 -2.54 -6.28 0.79
C VAL A 17 -1.16 -6.81 0.42
N TYR A 18 -0.56 -6.34 -0.67
CA TYR A 18 0.78 -6.78 -1.06
C TYR A 18 1.84 -6.46 0.00
N TYR A 19 1.79 -5.26 0.58
CA TYR A 19 2.64 -4.92 1.72
C TYR A 19 2.36 -5.83 2.91
N LYS A 20 1.10 -6.08 3.26
CA LYS A 20 0.73 -7.01 4.33
C LYS A 20 1.26 -8.44 4.09
N LEU A 21 1.36 -8.85 2.83
CA LEU A 21 1.94 -10.12 2.40
C LEU A 21 3.48 -10.14 2.40
N ASN A 22 4.15 -9.07 2.86
CA ASN A 22 5.60 -8.89 2.80
C ASN A 22 6.18 -8.93 1.37
N LEU A 23 5.38 -8.61 0.35
CA LEU A 23 5.89 -8.51 -1.02
C LEU A 23 6.82 -7.31 -1.15
N SER A 24 7.95 -7.55 -1.82
CA SER A 24 8.93 -6.51 -2.15
C SER A 24 8.38 -5.54 -3.19
N SER A 25 8.92 -4.32 -3.20
CA SER A 25 8.58 -3.32 -4.22
C SER A 25 8.77 -3.85 -5.64
N LYS A 26 9.75 -4.75 -5.84
CA LYS A 26 9.99 -5.45 -7.12
C LYS A 26 8.88 -6.41 -7.49
N GLU A 27 8.40 -7.21 -6.55
CA GLU A 27 7.31 -8.16 -6.79
C GLU A 27 6.00 -7.42 -7.08
N ILE A 28 5.73 -6.36 -6.32
CA ILE A 28 4.56 -5.49 -6.53
C ILE A 28 4.61 -4.81 -7.89
N SER A 29 5.79 -4.29 -8.25
CA SER A 29 6.07 -3.70 -9.56
C SER A 29 5.79 -4.69 -10.69
N LEU A 30 6.24 -5.94 -10.55
CA LEU A 30 5.99 -7.01 -11.53
C LEU A 30 4.51 -7.40 -11.61
N LEU A 31 3.84 -7.55 -10.46
CA LEU A 31 2.43 -7.97 -10.37
C LEU A 31 1.46 -6.93 -10.94
N GLU A 32 1.67 -5.65 -10.64
CA GLU A 32 0.83 -4.56 -11.14
C GLU A 32 1.30 -4.04 -12.51
N GLY A 33 2.46 -4.50 -13.02
CA GLY A 33 3.04 -4.01 -14.27
C GLY A 33 3.49 -2.55 -14.22
N VAL A 34 3.77 -2.03 -13.02
CA VAL A 34 4.23 -0.65 -12.80
C VAL A 34 5.72 -0.62 -12.48
N THR A 35 6.37 0.53 -12.53
CA THR A 35 7.78 0.65 -12.12
C THR A 35 7.93 0.77 -10.59
N GLU A 36 9.10 0.40 -10.05
CA GLU A 36 9.41 0.58 -8.62
C GLU A 36 9.22 2.04 -8.15
N GLY A 37 9.49 3.02 -9.02
CA GLY A 37 9.22 4.43 -8.74
C GLY A 37 7.73 4.71 -8.53
N THR A 38 6.87 4.07 -9.33
CA THR A 38 5.41 4.16 -9.18
C THR A 38 4.95 3.53 -7.87
N VAL A 39 5.51 2.38 -7.48
CA VAL A 39 5.24 1.74 -6.19
C VAL A 39 5.59 2.68 -5.02
N ARG A 40 6.72 3.38 -5.08
CA ARG A 40 7.10 4.40 -4.07
C ARG A 40 6.12 5.56 -4.02
N VAL A 41 5.71 6.10 -5.18
CA VAL A 41 4.71 7.18 -5.24
C VAL A 41 3.39 6.72 -4.63
N TYR A 42 2.92 5.52 -4.96
CA TYR A 42 1.72 4.95 -4.32
C TYR A 42 1.88 4.83 -2.81
N LYS A 43 3.02 4.33 -2.31
CA LYS A 43 3.29 4.27 -0.87
C LYS A 43 3.15 5.64 -0.21
N THR A 44 3.76 6.68 -0.78
CA THR A 44 3.68 8.06 -0.27
C THR A 44 2.26 8.62 -0.35
N ARG A 45 1.54 8.38 -1.46
CA ARG A 45 0.15 8.82 -1.61
C ARG A 45 -0.76 8.16 -0.58
N ILE A 46 -0.63 6.85 -0.38
CA ILE A 46 -1.41 6.11 0.62
C ILE A 46 -1.10 6.63 2.01
N LYS A 47 0.18 6.87 2.36
CA LYS A 47 0.57 7.49 3.64
C LYS A 47 -0.10 8.84 3.85
N ASN A 48 0.04 9.75 2.88
CA ASN A 48 -0.57 11.08 2.95
C ASN A 48 -2.10 11.01 3.09
N LYS A 49 -2.73 10.07 2.39
CA LYS A 49 -4.19 9.90 2.40
C LYS A 49 -4.72 9.26 3.68
N MET A 50 -3.92 8.40 4.31
CA MET A 50 -4.19 7.86 5.65
C MET A 50 -3.77 8.83 6.77
N GLY A 51 -3.01 9.88 6.47
CA GLY A 51 -2.45 10.78 7.48
C GLY A 51 -1.48 10.08 8.44
N ILE A 52 -0.84 8.98 8.01
CA ILE A 52 0.12 8.24 8.82
C ILE A 52 1.55 8.60 8.40
N ASP A 53 2.34 9.04 9.36
CA ASP A 53 3.77 9.30 9.17
C ASP A 53 4.57 7.98 9.10
N ASN A 54 4.10 6.99 9.89
CA ASN A 54 4.69 5.68 10.04
C ASN A 54 4.52 4.76 8.82
N ASP A 55 5.28 3.67 8.80
CA ASP A 55 5.18 2.66 7.74
C ASP A 55 3.80 2.02 7.70
N LEU A 56 3.19 2.08 6.51
CA LEU A 56 1.92 1.45 6.17
C LEU A 56 1.90 -0.03 6.57
N PHE A 57 3.02 -0.72 6.42
CA PHE A 57 3.19 -2.12 6.81
C PHE A 57 2.97 -2.34 8.31
N THR A 58 3.59 -1.52 9.15
CA THR A 58 3.45 -1.58 10.60
C THR A 58 2.01 -1.30 11.01
N PHE A 59 1.40 -0.29 10.38
CA PHE A 59 0.01 0.06 10.64
C PHE A 59 -0.98 -1.06 10.25
N LEU A 60 -0.75 -1.75 9.12
CA LEU A 60 -1.59 -2.87 8.67
C LEU A 60 -1.41 -4.15 9.50
N ASN A 61 -0.22 -4.39 10.05
CA ASN A 61 0.04 -5.54 10.92
C ASN A 61 -0.38 -5.28 12.38
N SER A 62 -0.48 -4.01 12.79
CA SER A 62 -0.89 -3.63 14.13
C SER A 62 -2.41 -3.54 14.32
N CYS A 63 -3.22 -3.96 13.34
CA CYS A 63 -4.66 -3.73 13.27
C CYS A 63 -5.49 -4.99 13.04
#